data_AF-A0A7K1KU37-F1
#
_entry.id   AF-A0A7K1KU37-F1
#
_cell.length_a   1.000
_cell.length_b   1.000
_cell.length_c   1.000
_cell.angle_alpha   90.00
_cell.angle_beta   90.00
_cell.angle_gamma   90.00
#
_symmetry.space_group_name_H-M   'P 1'
#
loop_
_entity.id
_entity.type
_entity.pdbx_description
1 polymer ?
#
loop_
_entity_poly.entity_id
_entity_poly.type
_entity_poly.pdbx_seq_one_letter_code
_entity_poly.pdbx_strand_id
1 'polypeptide(L)'
;MRELLITVTITLVTAGLQITLKGLSRTELPGKKHGLTREDGLFWTDWTIAAGLALATTLVVASSKKLPVPMSQVVLCLIAILLGCTAFPFLLRLLAYESGARIKEWGWLKMGWIFIANGVAVMILLSAVAVGVKVYG
;
A
#
# COMPACT_ATOMS: atom_id res chain seq x y z
N MET A 1 -16.75 -13.78 -7.99
CA MET A 1 -16.43 -12.53 -8.74
C MET A 1 -16.99 -11.28 -8.09
N ARG A 2 -18.26 -11.23 -7.69
CA ARG A 2 -18.87 -10.04 -7.05
C ARG A 2 -18.15 -9.59 -5.77
N GLU A 3 -17.78 -10.52 -4.90
CA GLU A 3 -17.09 -10.24 -3.63
C GLU A 3 -15.69 -9.68 -3.85
N LEU A 4 -14.91 -10.26 -4.77
CA LEU A 4 -13.60 -9.73 -5.17
C LEU A 4 -13.72 -8.28 -5.64
N LEU A 5 -14.70 -7.99 -6.49
CA LEU A 5 -14.92 -6.65 -7.02
C LEU A 5 -15.24 -5.65 -5.91
N ILE A 6 -16.11 -6.02 -4.97
CA ILE A 6 -16.44 -5.18 -3.79
C ILE A 6 -15.19 -4.88 -2.96
N THR A 7 -14.38 -5.88 -2.63
CA THR A 7 -13.21 -5.68 -1.76
C THR A 7 -12.10 -4.90 -2.46
N VAL A 8 -11.91 -5.11 -3.77
CA VAL A 8 -11.00 -4.29 -4.59
C VAL A 8 -11.49 -2.84 -4.61
N THR A 9 -12.78 -2.60 -4.82
CA THR A 9 -13.36 -1.24 -4.77
C THR A 9 -13.14 -0.59 -3.42
N ILE A 10 -13.42 -1.27 -2.31
CA ILE A 10 -13.20 -0.73 -0.95
C ILE A 10 -11.72 -0.38 -0.74
N THR A 11 -10.83 -1.24 -1.20
CA THR A 11 -9.38 -1.04 -1.09
C THR A 11 -8.92 0.21 -1.83
N LEU A 12 -9.34 0.35 -3.09
CA LEU A 12 -9.01 1.51 -3.92
C LEU A 12 -9.63 2.80 -3.39
N VAL A 13 -10.88 2.75 -2.91
CA VAL A 13 -11.56 3.89 -2.29
C VAL A 13 -10.86 4.31 -1.00
N THR A 14 -10.45 3.35 -0.16
CA THR A 14 -9.71 3.63 1.09
C THR A 14 -8.36 4.26 0.80
N ALA A 15 -7.62 3.72 -0.17
CA ALA A 15 -6.35 4.29 -0.62
C ALA A 15 -6.53 5.73 -1.15
N GLY A 16 -7.56 5.95 -1.97
CA GLY A 16 -7.91 7.27 -2.49
C GLY A 16 -8.27 8.25 -1.38
N LEU A 17 -9.14 7.84 -0.43
CA LEU A 17 -9.52 8.66 0.73
C LEU A 17 -8.32 9.03 1.58
N GLN A 18 -7.40 8.10 1.83
CA GLN A 18 -6.19 8.39 2.61
C GLN A 18 -5.29 9.42 1.91
N ILE A 19 -5.15 9.33 0.58
CA ILE A 19 -4.44 10.34 -0.21
C ILE A 19 -5.14 11.69 -0.08
N THR A 20 -6.46 11.75 -0.27
CA THR A 20 -7.25 12.98 -0.19
C THR A 20 -7.19 13.61 1.20
N LEU A 21 -7.34 12.83 2.27
CA LEU A 21 -7.31 13.32 3.65
C LEU A 21 -5.91 13.81 4.06
N LYS A 22 -4.83 13.14 3.65
CA LYS A 22 -3.47 13.69 3.85
C LYS A 22 -3.26 14.96 3.04
N GLY A 23 -3.78 15.04 1.81
CA GLY A 23 -3.74 16.25 0.98
C GLY A 23 -4.47 17.43 1.62
N LEU A 24 -5.69 17.21 2.14
CA LEU A 24 -6.51 18.23 2.79
C LEU A 24 -5.95 18.66 4.15
N SER A 25 -5.47 17.72 4.97
CA SER A 25 -4.90 18.06 6.29
C SER A 25 -3.61 18.87 6.21
N ARG A 26 -2.96 18.92 5.04
CA ARG A 26 -1.70 19.63 4.82
C ARG A 26 -1.76 20.66 3.70
N THR A 27 -2.97 21.13 3.37
CA THR A 27 -3.14 22.29 2.50
C THR A 27 -2.70 23.54 3.27
N GLU A 28 -1.83 24.36 2.68
CA GLU A 28 -1.29 25.55 3.37
C GLU A 28 -2.42 26.53 3.72
N LEU A 29 -2.58 26.81 5.01
CA LEU A 29 -3.46 27.88 5.49
C LEU A 29 -2.70 29.21 5.41
N PRO A 30 -3.35 30.31 5.01
CA PRO A 30 -2.71 31.63 4.98
C PRO A 30 -2.06 31.95 6.34
N GLY A 31 -0.74 32.16 6.34
CA GLY A 31 0.03 32.47 7.56
C GLY A 31 0.63 31.26 8.31
N LYS A 32 0.40 30.02 7.87
CA LYS A 32 1.09 28.83 8.40
C LYS A 32 1.81 28.06 7.29
N LYS A 33 3.15 28.05 7.31
CA LYS A 33 3.97 27.18 6.45
C LYS A 33 3.87 25.73 6.94
N HIS A 34 2.79 25.06 6.55
CA HIS A 34 2.69 23.59 6.56
C HIS A 34 2.57 23.15 5.11
N GLY A 35 3.64 23.36 4.35
CA GLY A 35 3.69 23.01 2.94
C GLY A 35 3.94 21.52 2.77
N LEU A 36 3.07 20.85 2.01
CA LEU A 36 3.31 19.51 1.49
C LEU A 36 4.69 19.43 0.84
N THR A 37 5.56 18.61 1.41
CA THR A 37 6.76 18.17 0.69
C THR A 37 6.37 16.97 -0.17
N ARG A 38 7.00 16.79 -1.34
CA ARG A 38 6.68 15.65 -2.23
C ARG A 38 6.85 14.29 -1.54
N GLU A 39 7.74 14.22 -0.57
CA GLU A 39 8.03 13.00 0.20
C GLU A 39 6.83 12.57 1.06
N ASP A 40 5.94 13.50 1.43
CA ASP A 40 4.69 13.21 2.12
C ASP A 40 3.68 12.42 1.26
N GLY A 41 3.90 12.36 -0.06
CA GLY A 41 3.08 11.59 -1.01
C GLY A 41 3.39 10.09 -1.03
N LEU A 42 4.36 9.60 -0.28
CA LEU A 42 4.69 8.19 -0.16
C LEU A 42 3.79 7.51 0.89
N PHE A 43 2.92 6.61 0.44
CA PHE A 43 2.01 5.82 1.27
C PHE A 43 2.33 4.33 1.25
N TRP A 44 3.41 3.94 0.58
CA TRP A 44 3.73 2.53 0.36
C TRP A 44 3.89 1.76 1.68
N THR A 45 4.44 2.38 2.72
CA THR A 45 4.56 1.79 4.06
C THR A 45 3.20 1.53 4.67
N ASP A 46 2.31 2.52 4.64
CA ASP A 46 0.97 2.47 5.22
C ASP A 46 0.18 1.30 4.59
N TRP A 47 0.23 1.18 3.26
CA TRP A 47 -0.48 0.14 2.53
C TRP A 47 0.15 -1.25 2.66
N THR A 48 1.48 -1.35 2.75
CA THR A 48 2.16 -2.63 2.98
C THR A 48 1.84 -3.16 4.38
N ILE A 49 1.82 -2.29 5.41
CA ILE A 49 1.42 -2.67 6.77
C ILE A 49 -0.06 -3.05 6.81
N ALA A 50 -0.93 -2.27 6.16
CA ALA A 50 -2.35 -2.60 6.06
C ALA A 50 -2.58 -3.97 5.40
N ALA A 51 -1.80 -4.32 4.38
CA ALA A 51 -1.84 -5.64 3.75
C ALA A 51 -1.45 -6.75 4.73
N GLY A 52 -0.39 -6.54 5.51
CA GLY A 52 0.04 -7.47 6.56
C GLY A 52 -1.03 -7.70 7.62
N LEU A 53 -1.65 -6.63 8.12
CA LEU A 53 -2.74 -6.72 9.08
C LEU A 53 -3.96 -7.42 8.50
N ALA A 54 -4.37 -7.08 7.28
CA ALA A 54 -5.50 -7.71 6.60
C ALA A 54 -5.28 -9.22 6.41
N LEU A 55 -4.07 -9.63 6.00
CA LEU A 55 -3.72 -11.04 5.88
C LEU A 55 -3.73 -11.75 7.24
N ALA A 56 -3.14 -11.14 8.28
CA ALA A 56 -3.10 -11.72 9.62
C ALA A 56 -4.51 -11.93 10.18
N THR A 57 -5.37 -10.91 10.12
CA THR A 57 -6.77 -11.01 10.56
C THR A 57 -7.53 -12.07 9.77
N THR A 58 -7.32 -12.12 8.45
CA THR A 58 -7.92 -13.14 7.58
C THR A 58 -7.56 -14.55 8.06
N LEU A 59 -6.28 -14.83 8.32
CA LEU A 59 -5.82 -16.15 8.75
C LEU A 59 -6.31 -16.53 10.15
N VAL A 60 -6.30 -15.58 11.09
CA VAL A 60 -6.82 -15.80 12.45
C VAL A 60 -8.30 -16.17 12.43
N VAL A 61 -9.11 -15.43 11.67
CA VAL A 61 -10.55 -15.68 11.56
C VAL A 61 -10.84 -16.95 10.76
N ALA A 62 -10.03 -17.28 9.75
CA ALA A 62 -10.16 -18.54 9.02
C ALA A 62 -9.87 -19.74 9.92
N SER A 63 -8.83 -19.63 10.74
CA SER A 63 -8.43 -20.67 11.70
C SER A 63 -9.50 -20.92 12.76
N SER A 64 -10.08 -19.85 13.33
CA SER A 64 -11.14 -19.98 14.34
C SER A 64 -12.42 -20.63 13.78
N LYS A 65 -12.71 -20.38 12.50
CA LYS A 65 -13.84 -20.98 11.77
C LYS A 65 -13.52 -22.30 11.06
N LYS A 66 -12.28 -22.80 11.17
CA LYS A 66 -11.78 -24.01 10.48
C LYS A 66 -12.01 -23.98 8.95
N LEU A 67 -11.88 -22.81 8.33
CA LEU A 67 -12.03 -22.65 6.89
C LEU A 67 -10.77 -23.13 6.14
N PRO A 68 -10.90 -23.67 4.92
CA PRO A 68 -9.76 -24.04 4.10
C PRO A 68 -8.95 -22.80 3.69
N VAL A 69 -7.62 -22.87 3.87
CA VAL A 69 -6.72 -21.75 3.57
C VAL A 69 -5.89 -22.06 2.32
N PRO A 70 -5.87 -21.18 1.29
CA PRO A 70 -5.07 -21.36 0.09
C PRO A 70 -3.59 -21.05 0.37
N MET A 71 -2.88 -22.01 0.98
CA MET A 71 -1.51 -21.83 1.48
C MET A 71 -0.53 -21.27 0.46
N SER A 72 -0.61 -21.67 -0.81
CA SER A 72 0.28 -21.15 -1.87
C SER A 72 0.13 -19.62 -2.05
N GLN A 73 -1.09 -19.11 -2.00
CA GLN A 73 -1.37 -17.67 -2.15
C GLN A 73 -0.99 -16.90 -0.89
N VAL A 74 -1.20 -17.50 0.29
CA VAL A 74 -0.75 -16.93 1.57
C VAL A 74 0.76 -16.75 1.58
N VAL A 75 1.51 -17.79 1.19
CA VAL A 75 2.98 -17.74 1.14
C VAL A 75 3.46 -16.68 0.15
N LEU A 76 2.89 -16.62 -1.05
CA LEU A 76 3.23 -15.59 -2.03
C LEU A 76 2.93 -14.17 -1.51
N CYS A 77 1.79 -13.98 -0.84
CA CYS A 77 1.42 -12.71 -0.24
C CYS A 77 2.39 -12.32 0.90
N LEU A 78 2.79 -13.27 1.74
CA LEU A 78 3.79 -13.06 2.79
C LEU A 78 5.14 -12.65 2.20
N ILE A 79 5.60 -13.33 1.14
CA ILE A 79 6.84 -12.96 0.44
C ILE A 79 6.73 -11.52 -0.11
N ALA A 80 5.60 -11.17 -0.74
CA ALA A 80 5.39 -9.83 -1.27
C ALA A 80 5.41 -8.75 -0.16
N ILE A 81 4.78 -9.01 0.99
CA ILE A 81 4.82 -8.13 2.16
C ILE A 81 6.25 -8.01 2.70
N LEU A 82 6.97 -9.12 2.85
CA LEU A 82 8.36 -9.11 3.34
C LEU A 82 9.27 -8.32 2.41
N LEU A 83 9.15 -8.51 1.09
CA LEU A 83 9.89 -7.73 0.11
C LEU A 83 9.51 -6.25 0.16
N GLY A 84 8.23 -5.94 0.34
CA GLY A 84 7.74 -4.59 0.58
C GLY A 84 8.38 -3.94 1.80
N CYS A 85 8.49 -4.67 2.92
CA CYS A 85 9.07 -4.14 4.17
C CYS A 85 10.60 -4.06 4.16
N THR A 86 11.30 -4.88 3.36
CA THR A 86 12.76 -5.03 3.43
C THR A 86 13.47 -4.57 2.17
N ALA A 87 13.26 -5.26 1.05
CA ALA A 87 13.95 -5.00 -0.21
C ALA A 87 13.49 -3.67 -0.84
N PHE A 88 12.21 -3.34 -0.75
CA PHE A 88 11.64 -2.17 -1.39
C PHE A 88 12.18 -0.83 -0.86
N PRO A 89 12.30 -0.58 0.47
CA PRO A 89 12.93 0.64 0.94
C PRO A 89 14.39 0.79 0.49
N PHE A 90 15.14 -0.33 0.39
CA PHE A 90 16.49 -0.31 -0.15
C PHE A 90 16.52 0.06 -1.64
N LEU A 91 15.62 -0.53 -2.45
CA LEU A 91 15.48 -0.23 -3.87
C LEU A 91 15.06 1.22 -4.11
N LEU A 92 14.11 1.74 -3.32
CA LEU A 92 13.74 3.14 -3.38
C LEU A 92 14.95 4.02 -3.08
N ARG A 93 15.70 3.74 -2.01
CA ARG A 93 16.90 4.51 -1.66
C ARG A 93 17.95 4.51 -2.78
N LEU A 94 18.16 3.39 -3.46
CA LEU A 94 19.16 3.26 -4.52
C LEU A 94 18.72 3.90 -5.84
N LEU A 95 17.45 3.75 -6.20
CA LEU A 95 16.94 4.14 -7.52
C LEU A 95 16.21 5.47 -7.51
N ALA A 96 15.36 5.70 -6.50
CA ALA A 96 14.42 6.81 -6.44
C ALA A 96 14.95 8.05 -5.71
N TYR A 97 16.00 7.93 -4.89
CA TYR A 97 16.55 9.06 -4.13
C TYR A 97 17.88 9.57 -4.71
N GLU A 98 18.09 10.88 -4.63
CA GLU A 98 19.36 11.56 -4.92
C GLU A 98 20.26 11.64 -3.67
N SER A 99 21.51 12.07 -3.84
CA SER A 99 22.50 12.23 -2.77
C SER A 99 22.04 13.13 -1.62
N GLY A 100 21.10 14.05 -1.88
CA GLY A 100 20.49 14.92 -0.87
C GLY A 100 19.27 14.34 -0.15
N ALA A 101 19.03 13.03 -0.23
CA ALA A 101 17.84 12.35 0.31
C ALA A 101 16.50 12.89 -0.25
N ARG A 102 16.54 13.56 -1.41
CA ARG A 102 15.36 13.99 -2.14
C ARG A 102 14.94 12.96 -3.17
N ILE A 103 13.64 12.75 -3.32
CA ILE A 103 13.11 11.90 -4.40
C ILE A 103 13.43 12.54 -5.76
N LYS A 104 14.04 11.76 -6.66
CA LYS A 104 14.32 12.13 -8.05
C LYS A 104 13.04 12.56 -8.75
N GLU A 105 13.11 13.69 -9.43
CA GLU A 105 12.01 14.17 -10.26
C GLU A 105 11.95 13.35 -11.55
N TRP A 106 10.89 12.58 -11.72
CA TRP A 106 10.72 11.75 -12.93
C TRP A 106 9.23 11.58 -13.28
N GLY A 107 8.92 11.38 -14.56
CA GLY A 107 7.56 11.14 -15.06
C GLY A 107 6.63 12.36 -15.08
N TRP A 108 5.34 12.12 -15.37
CA TRP A 108 4.31 13.16 -15.40
C TRP A 108 4.17 13.82 -14.02
N LEU A 109 4.10 15.15 -13.99
CA LEU A 109 4.06 15.98 -12.77
C LEU A 109 5.26 15.81 -11.81
N LYS A 110 6.37 15.19 -12.27
CA LYS A 110 7.55 14.90 -11.45
C LYS A 110 7.26 13.97 -10.26
N MET A 111 6.23 13.13 -10.36
CA MET A 111 5.75 12.22 -9.30
C MET A 111 5.89 10.73 -9.65
N GLY A 112 6.64 10.38 -10.70
CA GLY A 112 6.75 9.01 -11.21
C GLY A 112 7.18 7.99 -10.16
N TRP A 113 8.20 8.29 -9.36
CA TRP A 113 8.66 7.40 -8.28
C TRP A 113 7.63 7.24 -7.16
N ILE A 114 6.86 8.30 -6.87
CA ILE A 114 5.78 8.26 -5.88
C ILE A 114 4.67 7.32 -6.36
N PHE A 115 4.27 7.44 -7.63
CA PHE A 115 3.26 6.57 -8.22
C PHE A 115 3.71 5.11 -8.27
N ILE A 116 4.98 4.84 -8.58
CA ILE A 116 5.52 3.48 -8.56
C ILE A 116 5.51 2.91 -7.13
N ALA A 117 6.01 3.67 -6.15
CA ALA A 117 6.03 3.24 -4.76
C ALA A 117 4.64 2.88 -4.24
N ASN A 118 3.69 3.78 -4.47
CA ASN A 118 2.30 3.60 -4.09
C ASN A 118 1.66 2.44 -4.88
N GLY A 119 1.87 2.35 -6.19
CA GLY A 119 1.33 1.28 -7.03
C GLY A 119 1.79 -0.12 -6.60
N VAL A 120 3.08 -0.28 -6.27
CA VAL A 120 3.61 -1.53 -5.72
C VAL A 120 2.90 -1.90 -4.41
N ALA A 121 2.71 -0.96 -3.50
CA ALA A 121 2.05 -1.25 -2.24
C ALA A 121 0.55 -1.54 -2.38
N VAL A 122 -0.15 -0.89 -3.33
CA VAL A 122 -1.54 -1.27 -3.68
C VAL A 122 -1.59 -2.70 -4.18
N MET A 123 -0.64 -3.13 -5.02
CA MET A 123 -0.59 -4.51 -5.50
C MET A 123 -0.42 -5.52 -4.36
N ILE A 124 0.42 -5.20 -3.37
CA ILE A 124 0.59 -6.03 -2.16
C ILE A 124 -0.73 -6.09 -1.36
N LEU A 125 -1.40 -4.95 -1.19
CA LEU A 125 -2.69 -4.87 -0.49
C LEU A 125 -3.79 -5.65 -1.21
N LEU A 126 -3.88 -5.53 -2.53
CA LEU A 126 -4.82 -6.29 -3.36
C LEU A 126 -4.54 -7.80 -3.29
N SER A 127 -3.28 -8.22 -3.20
CA SER A 127 -2.93 -9.63 -2.99
C SER A 127 -3.49 -10.15 -1.66
N ALA A 128 -3.33 -9.39 -0.56
CA ALA A 128 -3.87 -9.78 0.75
C ALA A 128 -5.40 -9.89 0.71
N VAL A 129 -6.05 -8.94 0.04
CA VAL A 129 -7.50 -8.94 -0.20
C VAL A 129 -7.95 -10.15 -1.01
N ALA A 130 -7.24 -10.50 -2.07
CA ALA A 130 -7.57 -11.65 -2.91
C ALA A 130 -7.50 -12.97 -2.13
N VAL A 131 -6.51 -13.11 -1.23
CA VAL A 131 -6.44 -14.24 -0.28
C VAL A 131 -7.67 -14.26 0.61
N GLY A 132 -8.04 -13.13 1.20
CA GLY A 132 -9.25 -13.01 2.03
C GLY A 132 -10.52 -13.43 1.31
N VAL A 133 -10.71 -12.97 0.07
CA VAL A 133 -11.86 -13.34 -0.74
C VAL A 133 -11.89 -14.84 -1.00
N LYS A 134 -10.75 -15.48 -1.28
CA LYS A 134 -10.72 -16.93 -1.52
C LYS A 134 -10.95 -17.77 -0.25
N VAL A 135 -10.70 -17.20 0.93
CA VAL A 135 -10.94 -17.87 2.21
C VAL A 135 -12.41 -17.81 2.60
N TYR A 136 -13.11 -16.71 2.29
CA TYR A 136 -14.48 -16.44 2.75
C TYR A 136 -15.57 -16.58 1.69
N GLY A 137 -15.23 -16.53 0.39
CA GLY A 137 -16.14 -16.68 -0.74
C GLY A 137 -16.01 -18.03 -1.42
#